data_AF-A0A928FN00-F1
#
_entry.id   AF-A0A928FN00-F1
#
_cell.length_a   1.000
_cell.length_b   1.000
_cell.length_c   1.000
_cell.angle_alpha   90.00
_cell.angle_beta   90.00
_cell.angle_gamma   90.00
#
_symmetry.space_group_name_H-M   'P 1'
#
loop_
_entity.id
_entity.type
_entity.pdbx_description
1 polymer ?
#
loop_
_entity_poly.entity_id
_entity_poly.type
_entity_poly.pdbx_seq_one_letter_code
_entity_poly.pdbx_strand_id
1 'polypeptide(L)'
;MKKIISILICSALLFSLSFSSVSAEETTCEETHIEFIFEEGLSSELKTKIEAHLLGESTNPNARGFWCNLFGHDLVESTTTQVTHKVNASAPRCLKEIYEVEACEDCDYVKSTLIAQSYINCCT
;
A
#
# COMPACT_ATOMS: atom_id res chain seq x y z
N MET A 1 -48.74 16.40 -41.09
CA MET A 1 -47.45 16.55 -40.38
C MET A 1 -47.26 15.45 -39.33
N LYS A 2 -47.21 14.17 -39.73
CA LYS A 2 -46.95 13.03 -38.81
C LYS A 2 -45.83 12.10 -39.32
N LYS A 3 -45.35 12.31 -40.55
CA LYS A 3 -44.35 11.45 -41.19
C LYS A 3 -42.91 11.97 -41.09
N ILE A 4 -42.71 13.18 -40.57
CA ILE A 4 -41.39 13.82 -40.42
C ILE A 4 -40.76 13.52 -39.05
N ILE A 5 -41.60 13.18 -38.05
CA ILE A 5 -41.15 12.87 -36.68
C ILE A 5 -40.49 11.47 -36.60
N SER A 6 -40.83 10.57 -37.52
CA SER A 6 -40.29 9.20 -37.54
C SER A 6 -38.86 9.08 -38.08
N ILE A 7 -38.34 10.13 -38.74
CA ILE A 7 -36.99 10.11 -39.34
C ILE A 7 -35.93 10.61 -38.35
N LEU A 8 -36.30 11.47 -37.40
CA LEU A 8 -35.39 11.99 -36.37
C LEU A 8 -35.11 10.99 -35.22
N ILE A 9 -35.99 10.02 -35.01
CA ILE A 9 -35.80 9.01 -33.95
C ILE A 9 -34.85 7.88 -34.39
N CYS A 10 -34.76 7.61 -35.70
CA CYS A 10 -33.90 6.54 -36.22
C CYS A 10 -32.42 6.93 -36.39
N SER A 11 -32.06 8.21 -36.30
CA SER A 11 -30.66 8.65 -36.46
C SER A 11 -29.88 8.78 -35.14
N ALA A 12 -30.52 8.56 -33.98
CA ALA A 12 -29.93 8.83 -32.66
C ALA A 12 -29.32 7.60 -31.96
N LEU A 13 -29.43 6.39 -32.51
CA LEU A 13 -29.03 5.16 -31.81
C LEU A 13 -27.98 4.30 -32.54
N LEU A 14 -27.36 4.83 -33.59
CA LEU A 14 -26.24 4.17 -34.29
C LEU A 14 -24.85 4.55 -33.75
N PHE A 15 -24.76 5.19 -32.57
CA PHE A 15 -23.48 5.68 -32.02
C PHE A 15 -23.00 4.91 -30.77
N SER A 16 -23.22 3.61 -30.70
CA SER A 16 -22.69 2.77 -29.62
C SER A 16 -22.08 1.49 -30.16
N LEU A 17 -20.99 1.66 -30.91
CA LEU A 17 -19.93 0.66 -31.02
C LEU A 17 -18.75 1.16 -30.21
N SER A 18 -18.86 1.09 -28.88
CA SER A 18 -17.68 1.15 -28.03
C SER A 18 -16.95 -0.16 -28.19
N PHE A 19 -15.91 -0.16 -29.02
CA PHE A 19 -14.86 -1.16 -28.98
C PHE A 19 -14.30 -1.15 -27.55
N SER A 20 -14.73 -2.07 -26.69
CA SER A 20 -13.97 -2.39 -25.50
C SER A 20 -12.76 -3.20 -25.98
N SER A 21 -11.71 -2.51 -26.40
CA SER A 21 -10.39 -3.09 -26.31
C SER A 21 -10.17 -3.37 -24.84
N VAL A 22 -10.28 -4.63 -24.44
CA VAL A 22 -9.61 -5.06 -23.23
C VAL A 22 -8.13 -4.86 -23.54
N SER A 23 -7.59 -3.73 -23.07
CA SER A 23 -6.16 -3.66 -22.87
C SER A 23 -5.91 -4.81 -21.91
N ALA A 24 -5.24 -5.85 -22.36
CA ALA A 24 -4.40 -6.56 -21.43
C ALA A 24 -3.50 -5.46 -20.87
N GLU A 25 -3.80 -4.97 -19.68
CA GLU A 25 -2.74 -4.45 -18.83
C GLU A 25 -1.77 -5.63 -18.71
N GLU A 26 -0.83 -5.73 -19.66
CA GLU A 26 0.50 -6.03 -19.24
C GLU A 26 0.79 -4.94 -18.21
N THR A 27 0.65 -5.30 -16.94
CA THR A 27 1.18 -4.51 -15.83
C THR A 27 2.68 -4.47 -16.07
N THR A 28 3.11 -3.60 -16.96
CA THR A 28 4.47 -3.12 -17.01
C THR A 28 4.62 -2.45 -15.66
N CYS A 29 5.18 -3.17 -14.68
CA CYS A 29 5.43 -2.66 -13.34
C CYS A 29 6.50 -1.54 -13.40
N GLU A 30 6.39 -0.53 -14.25
CA GLU A 30 7.42 0.49 -14.49
C GLU A 30 7.74 1.29 -13.24
N GLU A 31 6.84 1.32 -12.25
CA GLU A 31 7.03 2.09 -11.04
C GLU A 31 7.73 1.28 -9.93
N THR A 32 8.75 1.92 -9.34
CA THR A 32 9.28 1.54 -8.03
C THR A 32 8.13 1.62 -7.03
N HIS A 33 7.75 0.50 -6.44
CA HIS A 33 6.73 0.46 -5.40
C HIS A 33 7.26 -0.27 -4.17
N ILE A 34 6.66 0.02 -3.02
CA ILE A 34 7.00 -0.58 -1.74
C ILE A 34 5.82 -1.48 -1.34
N GLU A 35 6.14 -2.71 -0.95
CA GLU A 35 5.19 -3.69 -0.46
C GLU A 35 5.51 -4.01 1.01
N PHE A 36 4.48 -4.11 1.84
CA PHE A 36 4.61 -4.48 3.25
C PHE A 36 3.93 -5.83 3.50
N ILE A 37 4.65 -6.72 4.17
CA ILE A 37 4.15 -8.03 4.60
C ILE A 37 4.22 -8.06 6.13
N PHE A 38 3.04 -8.21 6.74
CA PHE A 38 2.86 -8.23 8.19
C PHE A 38 2.65 -9.65 8.70
N GLU A 39 3.05 -9.87 9.95
CA GLU A 39 2.64 -11.05 10.70
C GLU A 39 1.11 -11.08 10.90
N GLU A 40 0.57 -12.29 11.08
CA GLU A 40 -0.85 -12.47 11.34
C GLU A 40 -1.26 -11.88 12.70
N GLY A 41 -2.52 -11.46 12.84
CA GLY A 41 -3.07 -10.96 14.10
C GLY A 41 -2.96 -9.44 14.31
N LEU A 42 -2.16 -8.72 13.51
CA LEU A 42 -2.14 -7.26 13.57
C LEU A 42 -3.44 -6.64 13.02
N SER A 43 -3.99 -5.66 13.75
CA SER A 43 -5.13 -4.87 13.29
C SER A 43 -4.77 -4.01 12.06
N SER A 44 -5.75 -3.68 11.23
CA SER A 44 -5.52 -2.84 10.05
C SER A 44 -4.99 -1.44 10.41
N GLU A 45 -5.43 -0.89 11.54
CA GLU A 45 -4.98 0.41 12.04
C GLU A 45 -3.49 0.37 12.43
N LEU A 46 -3.07 -0.68 13.14
CA LEU A 46 -1.67 -0.85 13.51
C LEU A 46 -0.80 -1.01 12.27
N LYS A 47 -1.25 -1.77 11.27
CA LYS A 47 -0.54 -1.95 9.99
C LYS A 47 -0.30 -0.60 9.31
N THR A 48 -1.35 0.18 9.06
CA THR A 48 -1.22 1.50 8.42
C THR A 48 -0.25 2.42 9.17
N LYS A 49 -0.29 2.38 10.49
CA LYS A 49 0.60 3.18 11.33
C LYS A 49 2.06 2.75 11.23
N ILE A 50 2.32 1.45 11.15
CA ILE A 50 3.66 0.89 10.93
C ILE A 50 4.16 1.25 9.52
N GLU A 51 3.31 1.16 8.48
CA GLU A 51 3.66 1.58 7.11
C GLU A 51 4.07 3.05 7.08
N ALA A 52 3.25 3.94 7.64
CA ALA A 52 3.54 5.37 7.71
C ALA A 52 4.89 5.64 8.41
N HIS A 53 5.15 4.96 9.54
CA HIS A 53 6.42 5.07 10.25
C HIS A 53 7.63 4.62 9.40
N LEU A 54 7.53 3.47 8.72
CA LEU A 54 8.61 2.92 7.90
C LEU A 54 8.85 3.74 6.62
N LEU A 55 7.81 4.36 6.07
CA LEU A 55 7.91 5.30 4.95
C LEU A 55 8.51 6.67 5.35
N GLY A 56 8.76 6.89 6.64
CA GLY A 56 9.26 8.16 7.15
C GLY A 56 8.21 9.28 7.18
N GLU A 57 6.93 8.93 7.05
CA GLU A 57 5.87 9.87 7.38
C GLU A 57 5.97 10.19 8.88
N SER A 58 5.83 11.46 9.23
CA SER A 58 6.13 11.95 10.58
C SER A 58 5.16 11.36 11.61
N THR A 59 5.48 10.19 12.11
CA THR A 59 4.96 9.67 13.37
C THR A 59 5.78 10.36 14.45
N ASN A 60 5.13 11.05 15.37
CA ASN A 60 5.85 11.65 16.50
C ASN A 60 6.04 10.53 17.53
N PRO A 61 7.23 9.90 17.65
CA PRO A 61 7.42 8.77 18.55
C PRO A 61 7.22 9.15 20.02
N ASN A 62 7.16 10.46 20.32
CA ASN A 62 6.90 10.98 21.65
C ASN A 62 5.45 11.46 21.86
N ALA A 63 4.56 11.32 20.87
CA ALA A 63 3.15 11.62 21.04
C ALA A 63 2.50 10.56 21.93
N ARG A 64 2.47 10.85 23.23
CA ARG A 64 1.77 10.03 24.23
C ARG A 64 0.32 10.45 24.28
N GLY A 65 -0.59 9.51 24.05
CA GLY A 65 -2.00 9.68 24.41
C GLY A 65 -2.13 9.93 25.92
N PHE A 66 -3.23 10.57 26.33
CA PHE A 66 -3.51 10.85 27.75
C PHE A 66 -3.41 9.58 28.61
N TRP A 67 -3.94 8.46 28.11
CA TRP A 67 -3.91 7.16 28.78
C TRP A 67 -2.50 6.57 28.88
N CYS A 68 -1.71 6.60 27.81
CA CYS A 68 -0.34 6.07 27.83
C CYS A 68 0.59 6.84 28.77
N ASN A 69 0.32 8.12 29.03
CA ASN A 69 1.07 8.92 30.00
C ASN A 69 0.82 8.44 31.45
N LEU A 70 -0.41 7.99 31.74
CA LEU A 70 -0.82 7.55 33.07
C LEU A 70 -0.49 6.08 33.35
N PHE A 71 -0.63 5.21 32.34
CA PHE A 71 -0.56 3.76 32.51
C PHE A 71 0.62 3.09 31.79
N GLY A 72 1.39 3.85 31.01
CA GLY A 72 2.42 3.30 30.13
C GLY A 72 1.87 2.89 28.77
N HIS A 73 2.76 2.51 27.85
CA HIS A 73 2.35 2.00 26.54
C HIS A 73 2.01 0.52 26.65
N ASP A 74 0.84 0.14 26.15
CA ASP A 74 0.57 -1.26 25.80
C ASP A 74 1.20 -1.51 24.43
N LEU A 75 2.30 -2.25 24.40
CA LEU A 75 3.14 -2.43 23.21
C LEU A 75 2.87 -3.81 22.61
N VAL A 76 2.56 -3.80 21.32
CA VAL A 76 2.53 -4.98 20.48
C VAL A 76 3.86 -5.07 19.75
N GLU A 77 4.53 -6.22 19.93
CA GLU A 77 5.76 -6.57 19.22
C GLU A 77 5.43 -7.47 18.03
N SER A 78 5.98 -7.18 16.86
CA SER A 78 5.78 -7.99 15.65
C SER A 78 6.90 -7.80 14.65
N THR A 79 6.99 -8.73 13.69
CA THR A 79 7.89 -8.62 12.54
C THR A 79 7.17 -8.08 11.31
N THR A 80 7.74 -7.05 10.68
CA THR A 80 7.25 -6.50 9.40
C THR A 80 8.33 -6.63 8.33
N THR A 81 7.98 -7.15 7.17
CA THR A 81 8.87 -7.17 6.00
C THR A 81 8.48 -6.06 5.04
N GLN A 82 9.43 -5.22 4.67
CA GLN A 82 9.32 -4.24 3.60
C GLN A 82 10.05 -4.77 2.37
N VAL A 83 9.41 -4.73 1.20
CA VAL A 83 10.02 -5.05 -0.08
C VAL A 83 9.97 -3.81 -0.97
N THR A 84 11.12 -3.20 -1.23
CA THR A 84 11.24 -2.13 -2.20
C THR A 84 11.56 -2.74 -3.56
N HIS A 85 10.61 -2.61 -4.49
CA HIS A 85 10.73 -3.20 -5.80
C HIS A 85 11.57 -2.34 -6.76
N LYS A 86 12.37 -3.01 -7.60
CA LYS A 86 13.17 -2.40 -8.68
C LYS A 86 14.24 -1.38 -8.24
N VAL A 87 14.86 -1.58 -7.08
CA VAL A 87 16.02 -0.79 -6.61
C VAL A 87 17.26 -0.89 -7.50
N ASN A 88 17.44 -2.00 -8.24
CA ASN A 88 18.57 -2.20 -9.16
C ASN A 88 18.09 -2.36 -10.61
N ALA A 89 18.97 -1.98 -11.55
CA ALA A 89 18.76 -2.17 -12.98
C ALA A 89 18.83 -3.65 -13.40
N SER A 90 19.74 -4.42 -12.81
CA SER A 90 19.93 -5.86 -13.06
C SER A 90 19.56 -6.72 -11.84
N ALA A 91 19.26 -7.99 -12.07
CA ALA A 91 18.92 -8.93 -11.00
C ALA A 91 20.11 -9.15 -10.03
N PRO A 92 19.87 -9.31 -8.72
CA PRO A 92 18.60 -9.13 -8.00
C PRO A 92 18.13 -7.66 -7.97
N ARG A 93 16.86 -7.43 -8.32
CA ARG A 93 16.29 -6.08 -8.55
C ARG A 93 15.53 -5.51 -7.36
N CYS A 94 15.24 -6.30 -6.33
CA CYS A 94 14.39 -5.92 -5.22
C CYS A 94 15.17 -5.92 -3.90
N LEU A 95 14.85 -5.00 -2.99
CA LEU A 95 15.43 -4.94 -1.65
C LEU A 95 14.39 -5.44 -0.64
N LYS A 96 14.74 -6.47 0.13
CA LYS A 96 13.94 -6.98 1.23
C LYS A 96 14.58 -6.54 2.55
N GLU A 97 13.81 -5.85 3.36
CA GLU A 97 14.15 -5.40 4.71
C GLU A 97 13.18 -6.03 5.70
N ILE A 98 13.69 -6.54 6.81
CA ILE A 98 12.88 -7.13 7.89
C ILE A 98 13.11 -6.29 9.13
N TYR A 99 12.01 -5.79 9.68
CA TYR A 99 11.99 -4.95 10.87
C TYR A 99 11.32 -5.69 12.02
N GLU A 100 11.94 -5.61 13.19
CA GLU A 100 11.24 -5.80 14.46
C GLU A 100 10.57 -4.47 14.82
N VAL A 101 9.28 -4.53 15.12
CA VAL A 101 8.46 -3.34 15.36
C VAL A 101 7.76 -3.44 16.70
N GLU A 102 7.87 -2.37 17.48
CA GLU A 102 7.12 -2.12 18.72
C GLU A 102 6.11 -1.01 18.41
N ALA A 103 4.81 -1.28 18.52
CA ALA A 103 3.77 -0.29 18.29
C ALA A 103 2.75 -0.28 19.44
N CYS A 104 2.32 0.91 19.84
CA CYS A 104 1.25 1.07 20.81
C CYS A 104 -0.11 1.13 20.09
N GLU A 105 -1.12 0.40 20.60
CA GLU A 105 -2.48 0.44 20.04
C GLU A 105 -3.19 1.77 20.34
N ASP A 106 -2.91 2.38 21.50
CA ASP A 106 -3.69 3.53 22.02
C ASP A 106 -3.10 4.92 21.71
N CYS A 107 -1.94 5.00 21.06
CA CYS A 107 -1.30 6.28 20.73
C CYS A 107 -0.36 6.16 19.54
N ASP A 108 0.29 7.24 19.10
CA ASP A 108 1.12 7.28 17.89
C ASP A 108 2.52 6.65 18.03
N TYR A 109 2.85 6.05 19.18
CA TYR A 109 4.15 5.43 19.39
C TYR A 109 4.37 4.24 18.45
N VAL A 110 5.39 4.34 17.60
CA VAL A 110 5.95 3.24 16.81
C VAL A 110 7.47 3.36 16.89
N LYS A 111 8.12 2.23 17.10
CA LYS A 111 9.57 2.08 17.04
C LYS A 111 9.88 0.87 16.18
N SER A 112 10.87 1.00 15.31
CA SER A 112 11.32 -0.08 14.45
C SER A 112 12.83 -0.27 14.55
N THR A 113 13.27 -1.52 14.41
CA THR A 113 14.69 -1.90 14.35
C THR A 113 14.88 -2.79 13.13
N LEU A 114 15.77 -2.41 12.22
CA LEU A 114 16.15 -3.26 11.09
C LEU A 114 16.94 -4.47 11.60
N ILE A 115 16.41 -5.68 11.43
CA ILE A 115 17.03 -6.92 11.90
C ILE A 115 17.67 -7.74 10.77
N ALA A 116 17.20 -7.58 9.54
CA ALA A 116 17.80 -8.23 8.38
C ALA A 116 17.55 -7.44 7.09
N GLN A 117 18.49 -7.56 6.14
CA GLN A 117 18.40 -6.94 4.82
C GLN A 117 19.02 -7.86 3.78
N SER A 118 18.39 -7.98 2.61
CA SER A 118 18.91 -8.77 1.49
C SER A 118 18.37 -8.28 0.14
N TYR A 119 19.17 -8.42 -0.91
CA TYR A 119 18.68 -8.24 -2.28
C TYR A 119 18.07 -9.54 -2.79
N ILE A 120 16.88 -9.45 -3.37
CA ILE A 120 16.12 -10.58 -3.91
C ILE A 120 15.72 -10.34 -5.36
N ASN A 121 15.39 -11.42 -6.07
CA ASN A 121 14.68 -11.28 -7.35
C ASN A 121 13.28 -10.75 -7.05
N CYS A 122 12.77 -9.87 -7.92
CA CYS A 122 11.41 -9.38 -7.78
C CYS A 122 10.42 -10.52 -8.03
N CYS A 123 9.33 -10.53 -7.25
CA CYS A 123 8.23 -11.44 -7.50
C CYS A 123 7.68 -11.16 -8.91
N THR A 124 7.55 -12.20 -9.72
CA THR A 124 6.88 -12.18 -11.03
C THR A 124 5.38 -12.26 -10.87
#